data_AF-A0A447Y430-F1
#
_entry.id   AF-A0A447Y430-F1
#
_cell.length_a   1.000
_cell.length_b   1.000
_cell.length_c   1.000
_cell.angle_alpha   90.00
_cell.angle_beta   90.00
_cell.angle_gamma   90.00
#
_symmetry.space_group_name_H-M   'P 1'
#
loop_
_entity.id
_entity.type
_entity.pdbx_description
1 polymer ?
#
loop_
_entity_poly.entity_id
_entity_poly.type
_entity_poly.pdbx_seq_one_letter_code
_entity_poly.pdbx_strand_id
1 'polypeptide(L)'
;MFFGFSRGAAAARHFANRVMEQDPAIARAIAKGLRGDFYDGKPSGEVRFLGLFDTVAAIGGISNFFDINGRSNPGVKLELRPSVAKKVFQITAMNEYRYNFSLNSIKGMWPELALPGAHSDIGGGYNPVGSPLQGK
;
A
#
# COMPACT_ATOMS: atom_id res chain seq x y z
N MET A 1 -10.16 -5.01 6.30
CA MET A 1 -8.95 -4.25 6.70
C MET A 1 -7.86 -4.63 5.72
N PHE A 2 -6.98 -3.71 5.35
CA PHE A 2 -5.92 -3.99 4.38
C PHE A 2 -4.56 -3.61 4.95
N PHE A 3 -3.58 -4.43 4.62
CA PHE A 3 -2.19 -4.23 5.00
C PHE A 3 -1.32 -4.42 3.78
N GLY A 4 -0.22 -3.68 3.70
CA GLY A 4 0.74 -3.86 2.64
C GLY A 4 2.11 -3.33 3.01
N PHE A 5 3.14 -3.99 2.49
CA PHE A 5 4.54 -3.58 2.57
C PHE A 5 5.08 -3.28 1.18
N SER A 6 5.88 -2.22 1.01
CA SER A 6 6.54 -1.90 -0.26
C SER A 6 5.54 -1.71 -1.41
N ARG A 7 5.71 -2.47 -2.50
CA ARG A 7 4.73 -2.57 -3.61
C ARG A 7 3.37 -3.11 -3.17
N GLY A 8 3.35 -3.99 -2.17
CA GLY A 8 2.11 -4.45 -1.55
C GLY A 8 1.35 -3.31 -0.84
N ALA A 9 2.06 -2.35 -0.26
CA ALA A 9 1.45 -1.12 0.26
C ALA A 9 0.87 -0.25 -0.87
N ALA A 10 1.57 -0.14 -2.01
CA ALA A 10 1.03 0.56 -3.18
C ALA A 10 -0.26 -0.12 -3.70
N ALA A 11 -0.29 -1.45 -3.76
CA ALA A 11 -1.48 -2.22 -4.10
C ALA A 11 -2.61 -2.04 -3.07
N ALA A 12 -2.30 -2.01 -1.77
CA ALA A 12 -3.28 -1.77 -0.71
C ALA A 12 -3.92 -0.38 -0.83
N ARG A 13 -3.13 0.66 -1.13
CA ARG A 13 -3.63 2.03 -1.40
C ARG A 13 -4.54 2.06 -2.62
N HIS A 14 -4.14 1.40 -3.70
CA HIS A 14 -4.95 1.30 -4.90
C HIS A 14 -6.27 0.56 -4.66
N PHE A 15 -6.22 -0.57 -3.95
CA PHE A 15 -7.41 -1.32 -3.60
C PHE A 15 -8.35 -0.51 -2.71
N ALA A 16 -7.83 0.23 -1.73
CA ALA A 16 -8.63 1.10 -0.88
C ALA A 16 -9.35 2.19 -1.69
N ASN A 17 -8.69 2.77 -2.70
CA ASN A 17 -9.34 3.69 -3.63
C ASN A 17 -10.46 3.02 -4.43
N ARG A 18 -10.26 1.79 -4.93
CA ARG A 18 -11.30 1.05 -5.66
C ARG A 18 -12.51 0.74 -4.77
N VAL A 19 -12.29 0.41 -3.49
CA VAL A 19 -13.38 0.25 -2.50
C VAL A 19 -14.11 1.57 -2.27
N MET A 20 -13.37 2.67 -2.08
CA MET A 20 -13.96 4.01 -1.92
C MET A 20 -14.82 4.41 -3.12
N GLU A 21 -14.40 4.08 -4.33
CA GLU A 21 -15.09 4.34 -5.60
C GLU A 21 -16.21 3.34 -5.91
N GLN A 22 -16.45 2.36 -5.04
CA GLN A 22 -17.46 1.32 -5.22
C GLN A 22 -17.28 0.50 -6.52
N ASP A 23 -16.05 0.08 -6.79
CA ASP A 23 -15.71 -0.69 -7.99
C ASP A 23 -16.58 -1.97 -8.15
N PRO A 24 -17.33 -2.10 -9.26
CA PRO A 24 -18.24 -3.24 -9.48
C PRO A 24 -17.55 -4.61 -9.51
N ALA A 25 -16.25 -4.69 -9.79
CA ALA A 25 -15.51 -5.94 -9.70
C ALA A 25 -15.40 -6.42 -8.24
N ILE A 26 -15.26 -5.50 -7.28
CA ILE A 26 -15.21 -5.82 -5.85
C ILE A 26 -16.60 -6.26 -5.38
N ALA A 27 -17.66 -5.54 -5.76
CA ALA A 27 -19.02 -5.93 -5.45
C ALA A 27 -19.36 -7.33 -6.00
N ARG A 28 -18.99 -7.63 -7.25
CA ARG A 28 -19.15 -8.97 -7.85
C ARG A 28 -18.35 -10.04 -7.12
N ALA A 29 -17.12 -9.73 -6.69
CA ALA A 29 -16.30 -10.67 -5.93
C ALA A 29 -16.94 -11.00 -4.57
N ILE A 30 -17.50 -10.00 -3.88
CA ILE A 30 -18.22 -10.18 -2.62
C ILE A 30 -19.48 -11.03 -2.85
N ALA A 31 -20.33 -10.66 -3.81
CA ALA A 31 -21.55 -11.41 -4.13
C ALA A 31 -21.26 -12.87 -4.52
N LYS A 32 -20.19 -13.12 -5.29
CA LYS A 32 -19.73 -14.48 -5.62
C LYS A 32 -19.27 -15.24 -4.38
N GLY A 33 -18.52 -14.61 -3.49
CA GLY A 33 -18.06 -15.22 -2.23
C GLY A 33 -19.21 -15.55 -1.28
N LEU A 34 -20.21 -14.68 -1.22
CA LEU A 34 -21.45 -14.85 -0.45
C LEU A 34 -22.50 -15.74 -1.16
N ARG A 35 -22.20 -16.26 -2.36
CA ARG A 35 -23.14 -17.08 -3.16
C ARG A 35 -24.51 -16.43 -3.40
N GLY A 36 -24.55 -15.09 -3.45
CA GLY A 36 -25.77 -14.32 -3.62
C GLY A 36 -26.53 -14.01 -2.33
N ASP A 37 -26.00 -14.38 -1.15
CA ASP A 37 -26.58 -14.01 0.13
C ASP A 37 -26.65 -12.48 0.27
N PHE A 38 -27.75 -12.02 0.86
CA PHE A 38 -27.98 -10.61 1.12
C PHE A 38 -27.04 -10.11 2.22
N TYR A 39 -26.44 -8.94 2.01
CA TYR A 39 -25.72 -8.20 3.03
C TYR A 39 -26.15 -6.74 2.99
N ASP A 40 -26.38 -6.17 4.17
CA ASP A 40 -26.76 -4.78 4.32
C ASP A 40 -25.51 -3.91 4.47
N GLY A 41 -25.18 -3.16 3.41
CA GLY A 41 -24.03 -2.27 3.39
C GLY A 41 -23.65 -1.81 1.97
N LYS A 42 -22.52 -1.09 1.89
CA LYS A 42 -21.98 -0.65 0.60
C LYS A 42 -21.62 -1.87 -0.27
N PRO A 43 -22.00 -1.90 -1.56
CA PRO A 43 -21.78 -3.07 -2.40
C PRO A 43 -20.31 -3.52 -2.48
N SER A 44 -19.36 -2.58 -2.51
CA SER A 44 -17.93 -2.91 -2.53
C SER A 44 -17.28 -2.91 -1.15
N GLY A 45 -18.10 -2.83 -0.09
CA GLY A 45 -17.66 -2.71 1.29
C GLY A 45 -17.12 -1.33 1.65
N GLU A 46 -16.46 -1.27 2.80
CA GLU A 46 -15.79 -0.08 3.34
C GLU A 46 -14.47 -0.46 4.01
N VAL A 47 -13.45 0.40 3.89
CA VAL A 47 -12.16 0.19 4.51
C VAL A 47 -12.16 0.70 5.95
N ARG A 48 -12.09 -0.22 6.93
CA ARG A 48 -11.97 0.14 8.35
C ARG A 48 -10.57 0.63 8.74
N PHE A 49 -9.53 -0.07 8.29
CA PHE A 49 -8.14 0.26 8.61
C PHE A 49 -7.26 -0.08 7.40
N LEU A 50 -6.33 0.82 7.09
CA LEU A 50 -5.30 0.67 6.07
C LEU A 50 -3.92 0.85 6.72
N GLY A 51 -3.21 -0.27 6.93
CA GLY A 51 -1.86 -0.29 7.49
C GLY A 51 -0.81 -0.41 6.40
N LEU A 52 0.11 0.54 6.34
CA LEU A 52 1.11 0.62 5.29
C LEU A 52 2.52 0.55 5.89
N PHE A 53 3.39 -0.19 5.25
CA PHE A 53 4.80 -0.28 5.61
C PHE A 53 5.63 0.13 4.40
N ASP A 54 6.38 1.20 4.56
CA ASP A 54 7.35 1.77 3.64
C ASP A 54 6.91 1.69 2.17
N THR A 55 5.84 2.44 1.82
CA THR A 55 5.21 2.33 0.51
C THR A 55 6.19 2.72 -0.60
N VAL A 56 6.51 1.77 -1.47
CA VAL A 56 7.28 2.01 -2.70
C VAL A 56 6.41 1.61 -3.88
N ALA A 57 5.89 2.60 -4.59
CA ALA A 57 5.39 2.36 -5.94
C ALA A 57 6.62 2.13 -6.82
N ALA A 58 6.73 0.95 -7.45
CA ALA A 58 7.85 0.69 -8.35
C ALA A 58 7.78 1.64 -9.55
N ILE A 59 8.55 2.73 -9.47
CA ILE A 59 8.78 3.71 -10.54
C ILE A 59 10.14 3.44 -11.22
N GLY A 60 10.89 2.40 -10.79
CA GLY A 60 12.29 2.18 -11.19
C GLY A 60 12.54 1.21 -12.35
N GLY A 61 11.53 0.72 -13.05
CA GLY A 61 11.77 -0.15 -14.20
C GLY A 61 10.49 -0.37 -14.96
N ILE A 62 10.26 0.44 -16.00
CA ILE A 62 10.22 0.08 -17.45
C ILE A 62 10.08 1.38 -18.28
N SER A 63 9.89 2.56 -17.68
CA SER A 63 9.71 3.80 -18.44
C SER A 63 10.29 5.04 -17.75
N ASN A 64 11.37 5.57 -18.34
CA ASN A 64 11.79 6.97 -18.31
C ASN A 64 12.46 7.52 -17.04
N PHE A 65 13.79 7.53 -17.15
CA PHE A 65 14.82 8.11 -16.31
C PHE A 65 14.77 9.65 -16.11
N PHE A 66 13.67 10.36 -16.39
CA PHE A 66 13.71 11.83 -16.49
C PHE A 66 12.55 12.66 -15.90
N ASP A 67 11.52 12.08 -15.28
CA ASP A 67 10.49 12.93 -14.67
C ASP A 67 9.81 12.29 -13.44
N ILE A 68 10.51 12.28 -12.32
CA ILE A 68 10.08 11.66 -11.06
C ILE A 68 9.21 12.57 -10.16
N ASN A 69 8.69 13.69 -10.67
CA ASN A 69 7.84 14.60 -9.89
C ASN A 69 6.35 14.58 -10.28
N GLY A 70 5.92 13.66 -11.16
CA GLY A 70 4.56 13.59 -11.66
C GLY A 70 3.63 12.67 -10.85
N ARG A 71 2.69 13.27 -10.11
CA ARG A 71 1.44 12.63 -9.65
C ARG A 71 0.78 11.86 -10.81
N SER A 72 0.46 10.59 -10.59
CA SER A 72 -0.43 9.75 -11.43
C SER A 72 0.22 9.07 -12.64
N ASN A 73 0.70 7.83 -12.44
CA ASN A 73 0.89 6.88 -13.55
C ASN A 73 -0.46 6.26 -13.94
N PRO A 74 -0.71 5.96 -15.22
CA PRO A 74 -1.99 5.45 -15.70
C PRO A 74 -2.25 4.05 -15.14
N GLY A 75 -3.13 3.96 -14.13
CA GLY A 75 -3.67 2.71 -13.61
C GLY A 75 -3.47 2.44 -12.12
N VAL A 76 -2.57 3.14 -11.42
CA VAL A 76 -2.35 2.94 -9.97
C VAL A 76 -2.71 4.20 -9.18
N LYS A 77 -3.79 4.10 -8.40
CA LYS A 77 -4.29 5.19 -7.54
C LYS A 77 -3.67 5.13 -6.16
N LEU A 78 -2.70 6.00 -5.88
CA LEU A 78 -1.97 6.02 -4.60
C LEU A 78 -2.46 7.09 -3.62
N GLU A 79 -3.22 8.08 -4.10
CA GLU A 79 -3.74 9.15 -3.25
C GLU A 79 -4.72 8.62 -2.22
N LEU A 80 -4.60 9.05 -0.96
CA LEU A 80 -5.45 8.59 0.14
C LEU A 80 -6.33 9.74 0.63
N ARG A 81 -7.47 9.94 -0.02
CA ARG A 81 -8.45 10.96 0.37
C ARG A 81 -9.01 10.69 1.78
N PRO A 82 -9.50 11.70 2.52
CA PRO A 82 -9.96 11.53 3.90
C PRO A 82 -11.01 10.43 4.14
N SER A 83 -11.83 10.11 3.14
CA SER A 83 -12.86 9.06 3.21
C SER A 83 -12.45 7.70 2.64
N VAL A 84 -11.17 7.53 2.27
CA VAL A 84 -10.66 6.26 1.70
C VAL A 84 -10.71 5.10 2.71
N ALA A 85 -10.55 5.42 4.00
CA ALA A 85 -10.64 4.47 5.11
C ALA A 85 -10.98 5.22 6.42
N LYS A 86 -11.54 4.51 7.42
CA LYS A 86 -11.78 5.13 8.74
C LYS A 86 -10.50 5.51 9.47
N LYS A 87 -9.44 4.73 9.26
CA LYS A 87 -8.10 4.95 9.83
C LYS A 87 -7.04 4.50 8.82
N VAL A 88 -5.99 5.30 8.69
CA VAL A 88 -4.79 4.98 7.92
C VAL A 88 -3.59 5.20 8.84
N PHE A 89 -2.61 4.32 8.77
CA PHE A 89 -1.33 4.48 9.45
C PHE A 89 -0.21 3.95 8.57
N GLN A 90 0.89 4.68 8.46
CA GLN A 90 2.08 4.24 7.74
C GLN A 90 3.32 4.27 8.62
N ILE A 91 4.09 3.20 8.58
CA ILE A 91 5.46 3.17 9.11
C ILE A 91 6.43 3.33 7.94
N THR A 92 7.44 4.19 8.06
CA THR A 92 8.43 4.46 7.01
C THR A 92 9.85 4.20 7.51
N ALA A 93 10.73 3.81 6.59
CA ALA A 93 12.14 3.56 6.89
C ALA A 93 12.93 4.88 6.84
N MET A 94 13.60 5.24 7.93
CA MET A 94 14.45 6.44 7.97
C MET A 94 15.77 6.28 7.23
N ASN A 95 16.28 5.04 7.12
CA ASN A 95 17.60 4.73 6.60
C ASN A 95 17.55 3.99 5.24
N GLU A 96 16.51 4.25 4.45
CA GLU A 96 16.41 3.76 3.07
C GLU A 96 16.94 4.84 2.10
N TYR A 97 18.15 4.62 1.59
CA TYR A 97 18.85 5.58 0.72
C TYR A 97 18.88 5.17 -0.76
N ARG A 98 18.28 4.02 -1.13
CA ARG A 98 18.30 3.56 -2.52
C ARG A 98 17.32 4.35 -3.37
N TYR A 99 17.82 4.89 -4.48
CA TYR A 99 17.04 5.66 -5.45
C TYR A 99 15.79 4.91 -5.98
N ASN A 100 15.87 3.58 -6.13
CA ASN A 100 14.74 2.77 -6.62
C ASN A 100 13.65 2.51 -5.57
N PHE A 101 13.82 3.00 -4.34
CA PHE A 101 12.90 2.86 -3.21
C PHE A 101 12.31 4.21 -2.78
N SER A 102 11.89 5.02 -3.75
CA SER A 102 11.24 6.31 -3.49
C SER A 102 9.94 6.13 -2.69
N LEU A 103 10.00 6.57 -1.43
CA LEU A 103 8.90 6.53 -0.49
C LEU A 103 7.71 7.35 -1.01
N ASN A 104 6.53 6.72 -1.03
CA ASN A 104 5.27 7.42 -1.21
C ASN A 104 4.71 7.79 0.17
N SER A 105 5.12 8.95 0.68
CA SER A 105 4.67 9.44 1.98
C SER A 105 3.17 9.78 1.99
N ILE A 106 2.53 9.65 3.15
CA ILE A 106 1.17 10.09 3.45
C ILE A 106 1.15 11.21 4.48
N LYS A 107 2.33 11.70 4.88
CA LYS A 107 2.50 12.76 5.88
C LYS A 107 1.73 14.02 5.48
N GLY A 108 1.05 14.62 6.45
CA GLY A 108 0.19 15.78 6.25
C GLY A 108 -1.28 15.43 5.92
N MET A 109 -1.56 14.24 5.37
CA MET A 109 -2.93 13.77 5.14
C MET A 109 -3.36 12.71 6.17
N TRP A 110 -2.44 11.83 6.56
CA TRP A 110 -2.69 10.74 7.49
C TRP A 110 -1.50 10.55 8.44
N PRO A 111 -1.71 9.91 9.60
CA PRO A 111 -0.63 9.58 10.53
C PRO A 111 0.45 8.71 9.88
N GLU A 112 1.70 9.20 9.94
CA GLU A 112 2.90 8.52 9.45
C GLU A 112 3.98 8.56 10.53
N LEU A 113 4.62 7.42 10.78
CA LEU A 113 5.70 7.26 11.75
C LEU A 113 6.96 6.79 11.04
N ALA A 114 8.00 7.62 11.03
CA ALA A 114 9.31 7.23 10.59
C ALA A 114 10.04 6.47 11.70
N LEU A 115 10.56 5.28 11.40
CA LEU A 115 11.33 4.46 12.32
C LEU A 115 12.75 4.22 11.80
N PRO A 116 13.75 4.07 12.69
CA PRO A 116 15.11 3.73 12.29
C PRO A 116 15.14 2.34 11.64
N GLY A 117 15.97 2.18 10.61
CA GLY A 117 16.09 0.95 9.82
C GLY A 117 15.92 1.19 8.32
N ALA A 118 16.35 0.20 7.53
CA ALA A 118 16.17 0.14 6.08
C ALA A 118 14.79 -0.47 5.72
N HIS A 119 14.44 -0.48 4.43
CA HIS A 119 13.13 -0.92 3.94
C HIS A 119 12.64 -2.27 4.52
N SER A 120 13.53 -3.28 4.58
CA SER A 120 13.19 -4.61 5.08
C SER A 120 13.27 -4.75 6.61
N ASP A 121 13.86 -3.79 7.32
CA ASP A 121 13.78 -3.70 8.79
C ASP A 121 12.35 -3.30 9.20
N ILE A 122 11.70 -2.44 8.41
CA ILE A 122 10.31 -2.05 8.62
C ILE A 122 9.33 -3.11 8.10
N GLY A 123 9.61 -3.71 6.94
CA GLY A 123 8.71 -4.66 6.29
C GLY A 123 8.82 -6.12 6.70
N GLY A 124 9.89 -6.51 7.40
CA GLY A 124 10.11 -7.89 7.85
C GLY A 124 10.64 -8.83 6.76
N GLY A 125 11.69 -8.42 6.04
CA GLY A 125 12.27 -9.20 4.93
C GLY A 125 13.63 -9.85 5.21
N TYR A 126 14.23 -9.59 6.38
CA TYR A 126 15.54 -10.15 6.72
C TYR A 126 15.43 -11.54 7.36
N ASN A 127 16.32 -12.43 6.96
CA ASN A 127 16.48 -13.72 7.62
C ASN A 127 16.97 -13.53 9.06
N PRO A 128 16.53 -14.36 10.01
CA PRO A 128 17.06 -14.35 11.37
C PRO A 128 18.57 -14.60 11.39
N VAL A 129 19.25 -14.07 12.40
CA VAL A 129 20.66 -14.34 12.67
C VAL A 129 20.85 -15.85 12.86
N GLY A 130 21.75 -16.46 12.09
CA GLY A 130 22.02 -17.90 12.12
C GLY A 130 21.21 -18.72 11.11
N SER A 131 20.45 -18.07 10.21
CA SER A 131 19.83 -18.78 9.09
C SER A 131 20.91 -19.33 8.13
N PRO A 132 20.80 -20.60 7.67
CA PRO A 132 21.74 -21.17 6.70
C PRO A 132 21.74 -20.44 5.34
N LEU A 133 20.80 -19.52 5.11
CA LEU A 133 20.73 -18.66 3.91
C LEU A 133 21.47 -17.33 4.06
N GLN A 134 22.05 -17.04 5.23
CA GLN A 134 22.79 -15.80 5.48
C GLN A 134 24.28 -15.87 5.06
N GLY A 135 24.75 -17.08 4.72
CA GLY A 135 26.12 -17.33 4.23
C GLY A 135 26.12 -18.00 2.86
N LYS A 136 25.92 -17.23 1.80
CA LYS A 136 26.47 -17.45 0.46
C LYS A 136 26.64 -16.10 -0.24
#